data_AF-A0A9P4U9A2-F1
#
_entry.id   AF-A0A9P4U9A2-F1
#
_cell.length_a   1.000
_cell.length_b   1.000
_cell.length_c   1.000
_cell.angle_alpha   90.00
_cell.angle_beta   90.00
_cell.angle_gamma   90.00
#
_symmetry.space_group_name_H-M   'P 1'
#
loop_
_entity.id
_entity.type
_entity.pdbx_description
1 polymer ?
#
loop_
_entity_poly.entity_id
_entity_poly.type
_entity_poly.pdbx_seq_one_letter_code
_entity_poly.pdbx_strand_id
1 'polypeptide(L)'
;MLWQVTYAPLKRSLEILGDNLRLKLVPFGVKVVLIITGAVESKVHSYHQEWKLPDTSLYVVFEESFTKRAKGDNGSPRMDKQTYAKGVVSKLLANPGPKF
;
A
#
# COMPACT_ATOMS: atom_id res chain seq x y z
N MET A 1 -5.84 13.77 1.26
CA MET A 1 -6.73 12.66 0.86
C MET A 1 -7.59 12.29 2.07
N LEU A 2 -8.83 12.78 2.14
CA LEU A 2 -9.61 12.88 3.39
C LEU A 2 -10.09 11.53 3.97
N TRP A 3 -9.87 10.41 3.27
CA TRP A 3 -10.48 9.10 3.57
C TRP A 3 -9.47 7.94 3.71
N GLN A 4 -8.17 8.22 3.67
CA GLN A 4 -7.13 7.23 4.01
C GLN A 4 -6.70 7.34 5.48
N VAL A 5 -7.58 7.86 6.33
CA VAL A 5 -7.27 8.26 7.72
C VAL A 5 -6.82 7.07 8.57
N THR A 6 -7.32 5.86 8.31
CA THR A 6 -6.85 4.64 8.97
C THR A 6 -5.68 4.01 8.23
N TYR A 7 -5.76 3.92 6.89
CA TYR A 7 -4.75 3.26 6.07
C TYR A 7 -3.37 3.91 6.17
N ALA A 8 -3.27 5.24 6.06
CA ALA A 8 -1.99 5.93 6.00
C ALA A 8 -1.22 5.85 7.34
N PRO A 9 -1.82 6.09 8.51
CA PRO A 9 -1.16 5.84 9.79
C PRO A 9 -0.75 4.38 9.96
N LEU A 10 -1.60 3.41 9.59
CA LEU A 10 -1.23 1.99 9.66
C LEU A 10 0.00 1.67 8.81
N LYS A 11 0.08 2.19 7.58
CA LYS A 11 1.27 2.05 6.73
C LYS A 11 2.50 2.68 7.35
N ARG A 12 2.36 3.82 8.03
CA ARG A 12 3.47 4.46 8.75
C ARG A 12 3.90 3.66 9.99
N SER A 13 2.96 3.10 10.74
CA SER A 13 3.25 2.26 11.91
C SER A 13 4.03 1.01 11.54
N LEU A 14 3.81 0.44 10.34
CA LEU A 14 4.61 -0.67 9.83
C LEU A 14 6.09 -0.30 9.64
N GLU A 15 6.41 0.97 9.35
CA GLU A 15 7.81 1.41 9.28
C GLU A 15 8.47 1.36 10.66
N ILE A 16 7.79 1.88 11.67
CA ILE A 16 8.27 1.85 13.07
C ILE A 16 8.45 0.41 13.53
N LEU A 17 7.49 -0.48 13.21
CA LEU A 17 7.59 -1.90 13.53
C LEU A 17 8.80 -2.54 12.84
N GLY A 18 9.00 -2.28 11.55
CA GLY A 18 10.14 -2.79 10.79
C GLY A 18 11.48 -2.34 11.35
N ASP A 19 11.59 -1.09 11.80
CA ASP A 19 12.81 -0.55 12.41
C ASP A 19 13.14 -1.22 13.75
N ASN A 20 12.12 -1.46 14.59
CA ASN A 20 12.30 -2.18 15.84
C ASN A 20 12.70 -3.65 15.62
N LEU A 21 12.02 -4.35 14.71
CA LEU A 21 12.34 -5.74 14.38
C LEU A 21 13.75 -5.89 13.86
N ARG A 22 14.24 -4.93 13.05
CA ARG A 22 15.61 -4.97 12.53
C ARG A 22 16.65 -4.98 13.65
N LEU A 23 16.51 -4.10 14.64
CA LEU A 23 17.45 -4.06 15.77
C LEU A 23 17.41 -5.34 16.62
N LYS A 24 16.21 -5.90 16.82
CA LYS A 24 16.02 -7.08 17.67
C LYS A 24 16.40 -8.40 17.00
N LEU A 25 16.32 -8.47 15.67
CA LEU A 25 16.54 -9.70 14.92
C LEU A 25 17.95 -9.86 14.33
N VAL A 26 18.77 -8.78 14.35
CA VAL A 26 20.19 -8.83 13.95
C VAL A 26 20.99 -9.93 14.65
N PRO A 27 20.88 -10.17 15.97
CA PRO A 27 21.62 -11.24 16.65
C PRO A 27 21.30 -12.66 16.15
N PHE A 28 20.16 -12.83 15.48
CA PHE A 28 19.73 -14.11 14.91
C PHE A 28 20.09 -14.25 13.42
N GLY A 29 20.86 -13.30 12.86
CA GLY A 29 21.22 -13.30 11.43
C GLY A 29 20.05 -13.02 10.49
N VAL A 30 18.92 -12.51 10.99
CA VAL A 30 17.73 -12.24 10.19
C VAL A 30 17.71 -10.79 9.70
N LYS A 31 17.67 -10.60 8.38
CA LYS A 31 17.56 -9.28 7.75
C LYS A 31 16.09 -8.89 7.57
N VAL A 32 15.69 -7.76 8.15
CA VAL A 32 14.36 -7.16 7.96
C VAL A 32 14.45 -6.01 6.97
N VAL A 33 13.64 -6.08 5.91
CA VAL A 33 13.57 -5.10 4.83
C VAL A 33 12.14 -4.62 4.68
N LEU A 34 11.96 -3.30 4.54
CA LEU A 34 10.66 -2.71 4.22
C LEU A 34 10.64 -2.27 2.75
N ILE A 35 9.69 -2.82 1.99
CA ILE A 35 9.48 -2.46 0.58
C ILE A 35 8.36 -1.42 0.51
N ILE A 36 8.68 -0.23 0.02
CA ILE A 36 7.74 0.87 -0.19
C ILE A 36 7.17 0.77 -1.60
N THR A 37 5.90 0.37 -1.65
CA THR A 37 5.22 0.08 -2.90
C THR A 37 4.39 1.26 -3.37
N GLY A 38 4.59 1.65 -4.64
CA GLY A 38 3.69 2.57 -5.35
C GLY A 38 2.42 1.88 -5.85
N ALA A 39 1.83 2.39 -6.93
CA ALA A 39 0.66 1.76 -7.54
C ALA A 39 1.05 0.51 -8.34
N VAL A 40 0.57 -0.66 -7.92
CA VAL A 40 0.79 -1.96 -8.59
C VAL A 40 -0.55 -2.61 -8.89
N GLU A 41 -0.65 -3.27 -10.04
CA GLU A 41 -1.83 -4.05 -10.41
C GLU A 41 -2.04 -5.21 -9.43
N SER A 42 -3.16 -5.17 -8.73
CA SER A 42 -3.51 -6.16 -7.71
C SER A 42 -5.02 -6.27 -7.57
N LYS A 43 -5.47 -7.27 -6.81
CA LYS A 43 -6.89 -7.49 -6.51
C LYS A 43 -7.40 -6.65 -5.32
N VAL A 44 -6.62 -5.70 -4.79
CA VAL A 44 -7.00 -4.95 -3.56
C VAL A 44 -8.32 -4.17 -3.71
N HIS A 45 -8.71 -3.85 -4.94
CA HIS A 45 -9.95 -3.11 -5.26
C HIS A 45 -11.09 -3.99 -5.81
N SER A 46 -10.94 -5.34 -5.84
CA SER A 46 -11.94 -6.21 -6.49
C SER A 46 -13.27 -6.33 -5.72
N TYR A 47 -13.30 -5.92 -4.45
CA TYR A 47 -14.44 -6.14 -3.55
C TYR A 47 -15.42 -4.96 -3.48
N HIS A 48 -15.21 -3.91 -4.29
CA HIS A 48 -15.94 -2.64 -4.15
C HIS A 48 -16.70 -2.21 -5.42
N GLN A 49 -17.07 -3.16 -6.29
CA GLN A 49 -17.67 -2.85 -7.58
C GLN A 49 -19.05 -2.16 -7.45
N GLU A 50 -19.83 -2.53 -6.43
CA GLU A 50 -21.18 -2.01 -6.15
C GLU A 50 -21.19 -1.02 -4.96
N TRP A 51 -20.04 -0.44 -4.61
CA TRP A 51 -19.97 0.46 -3.47
C TRP A 51 -20.76 1.75 -3.75
N LYS A 52 -21.69 2.09 -2.83
CA LYS A 52 -22.51 3.30 -2.84
C LYS A 52 -22.61 3.85 -1.41
N LEU A 53 -22.65 5.17 -1.24
CA LEU A 53 -22.95 5.78 0.04
C LEU A 53 -24.46 5.70 0.34
N PRO A 54 -24.84 5.65 1.62
CA PRO A 54 -26.23 5.92 2.00
C PRO A 54 -26.63 7.32 1.53
N ASP A 55 -27.85 7.46 0.99
CA ASP A 55 -28.34 8.75 0.48
C ASP A 55 -28.45 9.82 1.58
N THR A 56 -28.54 9.40 2.85
CA THR A 56 -28.54 10.27 4.04
C THR A 56 -27.13 10.69 4.49
N SER A 57 -26.08 10.27 3.78
CA SER A 57 -24.70 10.59 4.13
C SER A 57 -24.39 12.07 3.94
N LEU A 58 -23.75 12.69 4.93
CA LEU A 58 -23.19 14.04 4.81
C LEU A 58 -22.16 14.17 3.68
N TYR A 59 -21.63 13.05 3.20
CA TYR A 59 -20.60 13.01 2.17
C TYR A 59 -21.13 12.58 0.79
N VAL A 60 -22.45 12.52 0.60
CA VAL A 60 -23.08 12.09 -0.67
C VAL A 60 -22.58 12.90 -1.88
N VAL A 61 -22.29 14.19 -1.69
CA VAL A 61 -21.73 15.07 -2.73
C VAL A 61 -20.34 14.63 -3.24
N PHE A 62 -19.63 13.77 -2.50
CA PHE A 62 -18.32 13.23 -2.89
C PHE A 62 -18.38 11.76 -3.32
N GLU A 63 -19.58 11.16 -3.44
CA GLU A 63 -19.77 9.74 -3.76
C GLU A 63 -18.97 9.30 -4.98
N GLU A 64 -18.99 10.06 -6.07
CA GLU A 64 -18.27 9.73 -7.29
C GLU A 64 -16.76 9.56 -7.04
N SER A 65 -16.16 10.47 -6.27
CA SER A 65 -14.73 10.43 -5.92
C SER A 65 -14.39 9.20 -5.09
N PHE A 66 -15.27 8.82 -4.16
CA PHE A 66 -15.09 7.61 -3.37
C PHE A 66 -15.24 6.35 -4.22
N THR A 67 -16.26 6.27 -5.06
CA THR A 67 -16.52 5.11 -5.92
C THR A 67 -15.38 4.89 -6.90
N LYS A 68 -14.84 5.96 -7.51
CA LYS A 68 -13.62 5.89 -8.34
C LYS A 68 -12.46 5.29 -7.55
N ARG A 69 -12.16 5.83 -6.37
CA ARG A 69 -11.07 5.35 -5.53
C ARG A 69 -11.27 3.91 -5.04
N ALA A 70 -12.50 3.53 -4.70
CA ALA A 70 -12.86 2.19 -4.25
C ALA A 70 -12.61 1.15 -5.34
N LYS A 71 -12.93 1.51 -6.60
CA LYS A 71 -12.61 0.74 -7.81
C LYS A 71 -11.13 0.80 -8.21
N GLY A 72 -10.32 1.54 -7.46
CA GLY A 72 -8.89 1.71 -7.67
C GLY A 72 -8.52 2.90 -8.55
N ASP A 73 -9.45 3.63 -9.12
CA ASP A 73 -9.09 4.82 -9.88
C ASP A 73 -8.59 5.93 -8.95
N ASN A 74 -7.32 6.29 -9.09
CA ASN A 74 -6.65 7.36 -8.36
C ASN A 74 -5.73 8.18 -9.26
N GLY A 75 -5.93 8.11 -10.57
CA GLY A 75 -5.11 8.81 -11.57
C GLY A 75 -3.65 8.38 -11.64
N SER A 76 -3.22 7.34 -10.89
CA SER A 76 -1.84 6.85 -10.92
C SER A 76 -1.73 5.64 -11.85
N PRO A 77 -0.78 5.61 -12.80
CA PRO A 77 -0.52 4.42 -13.60
C PRO A 77 -0.07 3.29 -12.69
N ARG A 78 -0.57 2.07 -12.94
CA ARG A 78 -0.22 0.89 -12.17
C ARG A 78 0.88 0.12 -12.88
N MET A 79 1.88 -0.30 -12.11
CA MET A 79 2.89 -1.23 -12.60
C MET A 79 2.30 -2.63 -12.69
N ASP A 80 2.59 -3.36 -13.78
CA ASP A 80 2.30 -4.79 -13.88
C ASP A 80 2.95 -5.56 -12.71
N LYS A 81 2.20 -6.50 -12.15
CA LYS A 81 2.60 -7.25 -10.96
C LYS A 81 3.86 -8.10 -11.18
N GLN A 82 4.05 -8.67 -12.37
CA GLN A 82 5.21 -9.52 -12.67
C GLN A 82 6.47 -8.66 -12.81
N THR A 83 6.34 -7.53 -13.49
CA THR A 83 7.39 -6.53 -13.62
C THR A 83 7.81 -5.99 -12.25
N TYR A 84 6.83 -5.64 -11.39
CA TYR A 84 7.08 -5.21 -10.02
C TYR A 84 7.82 -6.28 -9.21
N ALA A 85 7.34 -7.52 -9.22
CA ALA A 85 7.94 -8.63 -8.47
C ALA A 85 9.39 -8.89 -8.88
N LYS A 86 9.68 -8.91 -10.20
CA LYS A 86 11.05 -9.04 -10.71
C LYS A 86 11.94 -7.90 -10.22
N GLY A 87 11.47 -6.66 -10.28
CA GLY A 87 12.20 -5.50 -9.79
C GLY A 87 12.54 -5.58 -8.29
N VAL A 88 11.58 -6.02 -7.47
CA VAL A 88 11.79 -6.24 -6.03
C VAL A 88 12.85 -7.31 -5.78
N VAL A 89 12.77 -8.47 -6.45
CA VAL A 89 13.74 -9.56 -6.30
C VAL A 89 15.13 -9.10 -6.70
N SER A 90 15.28 -8.45 -7.86
CA SER A 90 16.57 -7.91 -8.30
C SER A 90 17.16 -6.91 -7.30
N LYS A 91 16.34 -6.01 -6.75
CA LYS A 91 16.78 -5.09 -5.70
C LYS A 91 17.22 -5.82 -4.44
N LEU A 92 16.47 -6.83 -3.97
CA LEU A 92 16.81 -7.60 -2.78
C LEU A 92 18.14 -8.35 -2.93
N LEU A 93 18.39 -8.95 -4.10
CA LEU A 93 19.64 -9.65 -4.41
C LEU A 93 20.84 -8.70 -4.47
N ALA A 94 20.64 -7.43 -4.84
CA ALA A 94 21.67 -6.40 -4.81
C ALA A 94 22.01 -5.89 -3.39
N ASN A 95 21.51 -6.56 -2.35
CA ASN A 95 21.71 -6.21 -0.93
C ASN A 95 21.42 -4.73 -0.63
N PRO A 96 20.17 -4.28 -0.81
CA PRO A 96 19.82 -2.88 -0.69
C PRO A 96 19.80 -2.47 0.79
N GLY A 97 19.67 -1.16 1.00
CA GLY A 97 19.40 -0.59 2.31
C GLY A 97 18.13 -1.14 2.97
N PRO A 98 17.91 -0.81 4.25
CA PRO A 98 16.82 -1.38 5.05
C PRO A 98 15.41 -1.04 4.57
N LYS A 99 15.28 -0.03 3.71
CA LYS A 99 14.01 0.51 3.20
C LYS A 99 14.23 1.03 1.77
N PHE A 100 13.38 0.61 0.82
CA PHE A 100 13.47 1.05 -0.58
C PHE A 100 12.14 0.86 -1.35
#